data_AF-L8G2B4-F1
#
_entry.id   AF-L8G2B4-F1
#
_cell.length_a   1.000
_cell.length_b   1.000
_cell.length_c   1.000
_cell.angle_alpha   90.00
_cell.angle_beta   90.00
_cell.angle_gamma   90.00
#
_symmetry.space_group_name_H-M   'P 1'
#
loop_
_entity.id
_entity.type
_entity.pdbx_description
1 polymer ?
#
loop_
_entity_poly.entity_id
_entity_poly.type
_entity_poly.pdbx_seq_one_letter_code
_entity_poly.pdbx_strand_id
1 'polypeptide(L)'
;MQVGCPTERTSSSNALEKSVDGLSSLNDDTPYWLRTANSTEKVENRPMSDRMKDCCELTKFNPEQKQLLEDMLQSLVSGEDDETQVQKMSALMMSMILQSLKGFDRFDSPMIHFAAVLGIVEDEKRLRRGDEYSYMLAEFMYCIRVLFVEHALPAATRGEQTRDNIDQFLELRRGYLVVGSYSPCSFLIKMLGYGKTIEHAENQSAQHYLEPV
;
A
#
# COMPACT_ATOMS: atom_id res chain seq x y z
N MET A 1 -10.98 -13.02 50.37
CA MET A 1 -11.80 -13.97 49.61
C MET A 1 -12.41 -13.22 48.44
N GLN A 2 -12.14 -13.68 47.21
CA GLN A 2 -12.59 -13.21 45.89
C GLN A 2 -12.33 -11.76 45.44
N VAL A 3 -11.40 -11.61 44.50
CA VAL A 3 -11.28 -10.46 43.59
C VAL A 3 -11.66 -10.96 42.20
N GLY A 4 -12.68 -10.36 41.58
CA GLY A 4 -13.16 -10.72 40.25
C GLY A 4 -12.29 -10.15 39.12
N CYS A 5 -12.04 -10.96 38.11
CA CYS A 5 -11.33 -10.60 36.88
C CYS A 5 -12.30 -9.98 35.86
N PRO A 6 -12.01 -8.81 35.22
CA PRO A 6 -12.85 -8.26 34.17
C PRO A 6 -12.53 -8.88 32.81
N THR A 7 -13.59 -9.14 32.05
CA THR A 7 -13.64 -9.77 30.74
C THR A 7 -13.09 -8.87 29.62
N GLU A 8 -11.86 -9.13 29.13
CA GLU A 8 -11.22 -8.40 28.00
C GLU A 8 -11.65 -8.88 26.59
N ARG A 9 -12.70 -9.69 26.46
CA ARG A 9 -13.00 -10.40 25.19
C ARG A 9 -13.83 -9.60 24.16
N THR A 10 -14.34 -8.42 24.52
CA THR A 10 -15.29 -7.66 23.69
C THR A 10 -14.65 -6.65 22.73
N SER A 11 -13.44 -6.16 23.02
CA SER A 11 -12.80 -5.11 22.20
C SER A 11 -12.21 -5.64 20.89
N SER A 12 -11.73 -6.88 20.88
CA SER A 12 -11.14 -7.51 19.68
C SER A 12 -12.19 -7.94 18.66
N SER A 13 -13.39 -8.33 19.10
CA SER A 13 -14.50 -8.72 18.22
C SER A 13 -15.01 -7.54 17.40
N ASN A 14 -15.18 -6.38 18.04
CA ASN A 14 -15.66 -5.16 17.38
C ASN A 14 -14.64 -4.58 16.38
N ALA A 15 -13.34 -4.83 16.58
CA ALA A 15 -12.29 -4.40 15.65
C ALA A 15 -12.23 -5.30 14.40
N LEU A 16 -12.54 -6.58 14.56
CA LEU A 16 -12.66 -7.54 13.46
C LEU A 16 -13.92 -7.28 12.63
N GLU A 17 -15.08 -7.07 13.27
CA GLU A 17 -16.33 -6.74 12.55
C GLU A 17 -16.20 -5.45 11.73
N LYS A 18 -15.63 -4.38 12.30
CA LYS A 18 -15.37 -3.14 11.53
C LYS A 18 -14.38 -3.32 10.37
N SER A 19 -13.48 -4.29 10.47
CA SER A 19 -12.55 -4.61 9.39
C SER A 19 -13.23 -5.44 8.29
N VAL A 20 -14.21 -6.28 8.65
CA VAL A 20 -15.05 -7.05 7.73
C VAL A 20 -16.04 -6.15 6.99
N ASP A 21 -16.64 -5.16 7.66
CA ASP A 21 -17.55 -4.20 7.02
C ASP A 21 -16.87 -3.36 5.92
N GLY A 22 -15.59 -3.03 6.12
CA GLY A 22 -14.77 -2.34 5.11
C GLY A 22 -14.34 -3.23 3.93
N LEU A 23 -14.50 -4.56 4.04
CA LEU A 23 -14.32 -5.51 2.93
C LEU A 23 -15.60 -5.67 2.12
N SER A 24 -16.77 -5.49 2.74
CA SER A 24 -18.08 -5.51 2.07
C SER A 24 -18.19 -4.46 0.97
N SER A 25 -17.59 -3.27 1.17
CA SER A 25 -17.57 -2.20 0.17
C SER A 25 -16.63 -2.49 -1.02
N LEU A 26 -15.71 -3.46 -0.89
CA LEU A 26 -14.82 -3.88 -1.97
C LEU A 26 -15.61 -4.55 -3.12
N ASN A 27 -16.73 -5.19 -2.79
CA ASN A 27 -17.65 -5.79 -3.78
C ASN A 27 -18.40 -4.73 -4.58
N ASP A 28 -18.68 -3.56 -4.02
CA ASP A 28 -19.41 -2.48 -4.71
C ASP A 28 -18.54 -1.75 -5.75
N ASP A 29 -17.21 -1.77 -5.59
CA ASP A 29 -16.26 -1.20 -6.55
C ASP A 29 -15.86 -2.16 -7.68
N THR A 30 -16.07 -3.46 -7.47
CA THR A 30 -15.74 -4.53 -8.43
C THR A 30 -16.38 -4.33 -9.83
N PRO A 31 -17.63 -3.85 -9.98
CA PRO A 31 -18.26 -3.58 -11.27
C PRO A 31 -17.59 -2.43 -12.07
N TYR A 32 -16.98 -1.46 -11.41
CA TYR A 32 -16.33 -0.32 -12.08
C TYR A 32 -15.06 -0.78 -12.82
N TRP A 33 -14.21 -1.55 -12.15
CA TRP A 33 -12.99 -2.11 -12.74
C TRP A 33 -13.26 -3.09 -13.89
N LEU A 34 -14.29 -3.93 -13.75
CA LEU A 34 -14.71 -4.86 -14.82
C LEU A 34 -15.24 -4.14 -16.07
N ARG A 35 -15.91 -2.99 -15.90
CA ARG A 35 -16.39 -2.17 -17.03
C ARG A 35 -15.23 -1.56 -17.83
N THR A 36 -14.18 -1.11 -17.15
CA THR A 36 -12.97 -0.56 -17.79
C THR A 36 -12.17 -1.66 -18.49
N ALA A 37 -12.04 -2.85 -17.89
CA ALA A 37 -11.35 -3.99 -18.48
C ALA A 37 -12.00 -4.49 -19.79
N ASN A 38 -13.34 -4.49 -19.86
CA ASN A 38 -14.11 -4.86 -21.07
C ASN A 38 -14.00 -3.84 -22.21
N SER A 39 -13.37 -2.67 -22.00
CA SER A 39 -13.19 -1.63 -23.02
C SER A 39 -11.81 -1.65 -23.69
N THR A 40 -10.99 -2.67 -23.42
CA THR A 40 -9.57 -2.77 -23.84
C THR A 40 -9.35 -2.66 -25.36
N GLU A 41 -10.24 -3.19 -26.21
CA GLU A 41 -10.13 -3.05 -27.68
C GLU A 41 -10.20 -1.60 -28.19
N LYS A 42 -10.77 -0.68 -27.40
CA LYS A 42 -10.88 0.75 -27.75
C LYS A 42 -9.74 1.60 -27.20
N VAL A 43 -8.85 1.05 -26.38
CA VAL A 43 -7.76 1.81 -25.73
C VAL A 43 -6.53 1.90 -26.62
N GLU A 44 -6.17 0.84 -27.35
CA GLU A 44 -4.95 0.84 -28.19
C GLU A 44 -4.97 1.87 -29.34
N ASN A 45 -6.16 2.16 -29.89
CA ASN A 45 -6.34 3.12 -30.98
C ASN A 45 -6.48 4.59 -30.54
N ARG A 46 -6.39 4.89 -29.24
CA ARG A 46 -6.50 6.26 -28.71
C ARG A 46 -5.15 6.98 -28.68
N PRO A 47 -5.12 8.31 -28.89
CA PRO A 47 -3.90 9.08 -28.68
C PRO A 47 -3.38 8.88 -27.25
N MET A 48 -2.06 8.88 -27.07
CA MET A 48 -1.41 8.56 -25.79
C MET A 48 -1.96 9.38 -24.60
N SER A 49 -2.30 10.64 -24.85
CA SER A 49 -2.99 11.55 -23.90
C SER A 49 -4.33 10.98 -23.41
N ASP A 50 -5.14 10.38 -24.29
CA ASP A 50 -6.42 9.78 -23.94
C ASP A 50 -6.28 8.39 -23.31
N ARG A 51 -5.16 7.69 -23.54
CA ARG A 51 -4.86 6.39 -22.90
C ARG A 51 -4.47 6.55 -21.44
N MET A 52 -3.74 7.61 -21.10
CA MET A 52 -3.29 7.90 -19.73
C MET A 52 -4.33 8.67 -18.92
N LYS A 53 -5.38 9.18 -19.56
CA LYS A 53 -6.43 9.98 -18.89
C LYS A 53 -7.01 9.29 -17.66
N ASP A 54 -7.37 8.00 -17.79
CA ASP A 54 -7.90 7.23 -16.67
C ASP A 54 -6.89 7.09 -15.52
N CYS A 55 -5.60 6.88 -15.82
CA CYS A 55 -4.54 6.80 -14.80
C CYS A 55 -4.32 8.13 -14.06
N CYS A 56 -4.41 9.25 -14.79
CA CYS A 56 -4.28 10.60 -14.26
C CYS A 56 -5.52 11.03 -13.44
N GLU A 57 -6.71 10.52 -13.76
CA GLU A 57 -7.94 10.76 -13.00
C GLU A 57 -8.00 9.92 -11.72
N LEU A 58 -7.48 8.69 -11.77
CA LEU A 58 -7.44 7.79 -10.62
C LEU A 58 -6.36 8.19 -9.61
N THR A 59 -5.16 8.56 -10.07
CA THR A 59 -4.04 8.85 -9.16
C THR A 59 -4.14 10.27 -8.59
N LYS A 60 -4.62 10.40 -7.35
CA LYS A 60 -4.82 11.71 -6.70
C LYS A 60 -3.63 12.11 -5.83
N PHE A 61 -2.64 12.74 -6.46
CA PHE A 61 -1.58 13.43 -5.72
C PHE A 61 -2.16 14.63 -4.96
N ASN A 62 -1.80 14.76 -3.68
CA ASN A 62 -2.09 15.96 -2.92
C ASN A 62 -1.20 17.14 -3.41
N PRO A 63 -1.48 18.39 -3.02
CA PRO A 63 -0.70 19.55 -3.51
C PRO A 63 0.80 19.47 -3.24
N GLU A 64 1.21 18.96 -2.07
CA GLU A 64 2.62 18.78 -1.71
C GLU A 64 3.28 17.72 -2.61
N GLN A 65 2.63 16.57 -2.80
CA GLN A 65 3.12 15.50 -3.65
C GLN A 65 3.22 15.93 -5.12
N LYS A 66 2.30 16.78 -5.59
CA LYS A 66 2.38 17.37 -6.94
C LYS A 66 3.60 18.27 -7.08
N GLN A 67 3.85 19.14 -6.11
CA GLN A 67 5.03 20.00 -6.13
C GLN A 67 6.32 19.17 -6.12
N LEU A 68 6.42 18.15 -5.25
CA LEU A 68 7.58 17.27 -5.19
C LEU A 68 7.80 16.49 -6.50
N LEU A 69 6.72 16.08 -7.16
CA LEU A 69 6.78 15.44 -8.48
C LEU A 69 7.29 16.41 -9.54
N GLU A 70 6.79 17.64 -9.58
CA GLU A 70 7.24 18.68 -10.49
C GLU A 70 8.73 19.02 -10.27
N ASP A 71 9.16 19.16 -9.01
CA ASP A 71 10.55 19.45 -8.65
C ASP A 71 11.50 18.33 -9.09
N MET A 72 11.07 17.07 -8.92
CA MET A 72 11.80 15.90 -9.40
C MET A 72 11.88 15.91 -10.93
N LEU A 73 10.75 16.08 -11.62
CA LEU A 73 10.74 16.08 -13.09
C LEU A 73 11.62 17.20 -13.66
N GLN A 74 11.56 18.38 -13.05
CA GLN A 74 12.40 19.51 -13.43
C GLN A 74 13.89 19.20 -13.21
N SER A 75 14.26 18.50 -12.12
CA SER A 75 15.65 18.10 -11.89
C SER A 75 16.21 17.20 -12.99
N LEU A 76 15.38 16.27 -13.49
CA LEU A 76 15.74 15.37 -14.59
C LEU A 76 15.92 16.14 -15.91
N VAL A 77 15.02 17.07 -16.20
CA VAL A 77 15.07 17.87 -17.44
C VAL A 77 16.27 18.82 -17.43
N SER A 78 16.55 19.43 -16.28
CA SER A 78 17.66 20.36 -16.09
C SER A 78 19.02 19.67 -15.99
N GLY A 79 19.06 18.34 -15.81
CA GLY A 79 20.29 17.58 -15.66
C GLY A 79 21.04 17.94 -14.37
N GLU A 80 20.31 18.15 -13.27
CA GLU A 80 20.91 18.32 -11.94
C GLU A 80 21.72 17.08 -11.55
N ASP A 81 22.64 17.21 -10.60
CA ASP A 81 23.48 16.10 -10.18
C ASP A 81 22.67 14.97 -9.52
N ASP A 82 23.24 13.76 -9.55
CA ASP A 82 22.59 12.54 -9.06
C ASP A 82 22.19 12.65 -7.58
N GLU A 83 22.96 13.35 -6.74
CA GLU A 83 22.67 13.49 -5.32
C GLU A 83 21.39 14.31 -5.13
N THR A 84 21.27 15.43 -5.82
CA THR A 84 20.07 16.27 -5.81
C THR A 84 18.84 15.52 -6.34
N GLN A 85 18.99 14.76 -7.43
CA GLN A 85 17.90 13.95 -7.99
C GLN A 85 17.43 12.86 -7.00
N VAL A 86 18.37 12.18 -6.34
CA VAL A 86 18.07 11.17 -5.31
C VAL A 86 17.36 11.79 -4.11
N GLN A 87 17.76 12.99 -3.67
CA GLN A 87 17.09 13.70 -2.59
C GLN A 87 15.64 14.06 -2.95
N LYS A 88 15.40 14.60 -4.16
CA LYS A 88 14.06 14.93 -4.64
C LYS A 88 13.17 13.69 -4.79
N MET A 89 13.72 12.60 -5.34
CA MET A 89 13.03 11.31 -5.40
C MET A 89 12.69 10.78 -4.00
N SER A 90 13.64 10.85 -3.07
CA SER A 90 13.43 10.44 -1.68
C SER A 90 12.31 11.24 -1.01
N ALA A 91 12.31 12.57 -1.15
CA ALA A 91 11.26 13.43 -0.64
C ALA A 91 9.87 13.07 -1.21
N LEU A 92 9.78 12.87 -2.53
CA LEU A 92 8.56 12.44 -3.19
C LEU A 92 8.08 11.08 -2.64
N MET A 93 8.94 10.06 -2.58
CA MET A 93 8.57 8.74 -2.06
C MET A 93 8.13 8.81 -0.59
N MET A 94 8.85 9.55 0.26
CA MET A 94 8.51 9.68 1.67
C MET A 94 7.19 10.42 1.89
N SER A 95 6.84 11.39 1.05
CA SER A 95 5.54 12.07 1.09
C SER A 95 4.35 11.12 0.81
N MET A 96 4.58 10.02 0.07
CA MET A 96 3.58 8.97 -0.14
C MET A 96 3.56 7.96 1.02
N ILE A 97 4.73 7.56 1.52
CA ILE A 97 4.86 6.61 2.63
C ILE A 97 4.28 7.18 3.92
N LEU A 98 4.53 8.47 4.19
CA LEU A 98 4.08 9.21 5.38
C LEU A 98 2.74 9.92 5.17
N GLN A 99 1.97 9.52 4.16
CA GLN A 99 0.63 10.06 3.94
C GLN A 99 -0.32 9.62 5.07
N SER A 100 -1.02 10.59 5.66
CA SER A 100 -2.17 10.31 6.52
C SER A 100 -3.44 10.20 5.66
N LEU A 101 -4.20 9.13 5.87
CA LEU A 101 -5.49 8.85 5.22
C LEU A 101 -6.67 9.09 6.17
N LYS A 102 -6.45 9.76 7.30
CA LYS A 102 -7.50 10.01 8.28
C LYS A 102 -8.54 10.98 7.70
N GLY A 103 -9.76 10.48 7.47
CA GLY A 103 -10.86 11.27 6.90
C GLY A 103 -10.81 11.39 5.38
N PHE A 104 -9.95 10.64 4.70
CA PHE A 104 -9.85 10.58 3.24
C PHE A 104 -10.16 9.16 2.74
N ASP A 105 -10.56 9.05 1.47
CA ASP A 105 -10.64 7.75 0.83
C ASP A 105 -9.23 7.18 0.69
N ARG A 106 -9.05 5.92 1.08
CA ARG A 106 -7.78 5.21 0.94
C ARG A 106 -7.40 5.01 -0.52
N PHE A 107 -8.36 4.94 -1.43
CA PHE A 107 -8.07 4.88 -2.86
C PHE A 107 -7.47 6.18 -3.37
N ASP A 108 -7.67 7.32 -2.71
CA ASP A 108 -7.01 8.57 -3.12
C ASP A 108 -5.47 8.54 -2.94
N SER A 109 -4.91 7.50 -2.33
CA SER A 109 -3.45 7.36 -2.20
C SER A 109 -2.81 6.86 -3.50
N PRO A 110 -1.85 7.62 -4.09
CA PRO A 110 -1.08 7.15 -5.24
C PRO A 110 -0.38 5.82 -4.99
N MET A 111 0.08 5.59 -3.76
CA MET A 111 0.76 4.34 -3.37
C MET A 111 -0.18 3.14 -3.34
N ILE A 112 -1.44 3.33 -2.92
CA ILE A 112 -2.45 2.26 -2.94
C ILE A 112 -2.85 1.95 -4.38
N HIS A 113 -3.00 2.97 -5.23
CA HIS A 113 -3.24 2.76 -6.66
C HIS A 113 -2.12 2.00 -7.34
N PHE A 114 -0.87 2.39 -7.11
CA PHE A 114 0.28 1.66 -7.63
C PHE A 114 0.28 0.19 -7.19
N ALA A 115 0.04 -0.07 -5.90
CA ALA A 115 -0.07 -1.44 -5.39
C ALA A 115 -1.21 -2.22 -6.07
N ALA A 116 -2.37 -1.60 -6.29
CA ALA A 116 -3.48 -2.24 -7.01
C ALA A 116 -3.10 -2.62 -8.45
N VAL A 117 -2.35 -1.76 -9.15
CA VAL A 117 -1.83 -2.06 -10.50
C VAL A 117 -0.88 -3.25 -10.49
N LEU A 118 -0.04 -3.42 -9.45
CA LEU A 118 0.81 -4.61 -9.31
C LEU A 118 0.00 -5.91 -9.25
N GLY A 119 -1.27 -5.85 -8.84
CA GLY A 119 -2.20 -6.97 -8.80
C GLY A 119 -2.79 -7.36 -10.15
N ILE A 120 -2.49 -6.64 -11.24
CA ILE A 120 -3.04 -6.91 -12.57
C ILE A 120 -2.02 -7.71 -13.40
N VAL A 121 -2.50 -8.76 -14.06
CA VAL A 121 -1.78 -9.46 -15.14
C VAL A 121 -2.35 -8.96 -16.45
N GLU A 122 -1.62 -8.04 -17.09
CA GLU A 122 -2.12 -7.30 -18.26
C GLU A 122 -2.45 -8.23 -19.44
N ASP A 123 -1.53 -9.12 -19.80
CA ASP A 123 -1.69 -10.02 -20.95
C ASP A 123 -2.89 -10.97 -20.81
N GLU A 124 -3.16 -11.41 -19.58
CA GLU A 124 -4.22 -12.37 -19.26
C GLU A 124 -5.53 -11.69 -18.86
N LYS A 125 -5.56 -10.35 -18.81
CA LYS A 125 -6.71 -9.54 -18.38
C LYS A 125 -7.34 -10.03 -17.07
N ARG A 126 -6.51 -10.50 -16.14
CA ARG A 126 -6.96 -11.02 -14.84
C ARG A 126 -6.22 -10.37 -13.68
N LEU A 127 -6.77 -10.55 -12.49
CA LEU A 127 -6.04 -10.25 -11.26
C LEU A 127 -5.08 -11.41 -10.93
N ARG A 128 -3.94 -11.06 -10.33
CA ARG A 128 -3.00 -12.00 -9.73
C ARG A 128 -3.70 -12.77 -8.61
N ARG A 129 -3.34 -14.03 -8.47
CA ARG A 129 -3.82 -14.86 -7.36
C ARG A 129 -3.21 -14.38 -6.04
N GLY A 130 -3.82 -14.76 -4.93
CA GLY A 130 -3.39 -14.32 -3.60
C GLY A 130 -1.93 -14.66 -3.29
N ASP A 131 -1.47 -15.84 -3.68
CA ASP A 131 -0.09 -16.30 -3.59
C ASP A 131 0.85 -15.43 -4.45
N GLU A 132 0.53 -15.21 -5.72
CA GLU A 132 1.33 -14.38 -6.64
C GLU A 132 1.43 -12.92 -6.16
N TYR A 133 0.31 -12.31 -5.79
CA TYR A 133 0.25 -10.91 -5.42
C TYR A 133 0.87 -10.65 -4.05
N SER A 134 0.77 -11.59 -3.10
CA SER A 134 1.35 -11.44 -1.76
C SER A 134 2.88 -11.35 -1.81
N TYR A 135 3.55 -12.08 -2.71
CA TYR A 135 5.00 -11.95 -2.89
C TYR A 135 5.38 -10.57 -3.45
N MET A 136 4.69 -10.10 -4.49
CA MET A 136 4.91 -8.76 -5.07
C MET A 136 4.71 -7.66 -4.02
N LEU A 137 3.64 -7.76 -3.23
CA LEU A 137 3.33 -6.79 -2.21
C LEU A 137 4.33 -6.85 -1.03
N ALA A 138 4.87 -8.03 -0.71
CA ALA A 138 5.86 -8.20 0.34
C ALA A 138 7.20 -7.56 -0.06
N GLU A 139 7.61 -7.72 -1.31
CA GLU A 139 8.77 -7.04 -1.89
C GLU A 139 8.59 -5.52 -1.89
N PHE A 140 7.42 -5.04 -2.34
CA PHE A 140 7.12 -3.61 -2.30
C PHE A 140 7.18 -3.04 -0.88
N MET A 141 6.60 -3.76 0.10
CA MET A 141 6.68 -3.41 1.51
C MET A 141 8.11 -3.49 2.09
N TYR A 142 8.98 -4.34 1.54
CA TYR A 142 10.39 -4.37 1.92
C TYR A 142 11.11 -3.09 1.47
N CYS A 143 10.93 -2.70 0.21
CA CYS A 143 11.48 -1.45 -0.32
C CYS A 143 11.03 -0.23 0.50
N ILE A 144 9.73 -0.14 0.82
CA ILE A 144 9.19 0.92 1.69
C ILE A 144 9.90 0.95 3.05
N ARG A 145 10.14 -0.21 3.68
CA ARG A 145 10.82 -0.28 4.97
C ARG A 145 12.27 0.19 4.90
N VAL A 146 12.98 -0.14 3.82
CA VAL A 146 14.36 0.32 3.61
C VAL A 146 14.39 1.85 3.49
N LEU A 147 13.54 2.42 2.63
CA LEU A 147 13.43 3.88 2.46
C LEU A 147 13.04 4.58 3.77
N PHE A 148 12.08 4.02 4.49
CA PHE A 148 11.63 4.55 5.78
C PHE A 148 12.75 4.56 6.83
N VAL A 149 13.52 3.48 6.92
CA VAL A 149 14.66 3.41 7.86
C VAL A 149 15.75 4.38 7.45
N GLU A 150 16.07 4.50 6.16
CA GLU A 150 17.07 5.49 5.72
C GLU A 150 16.62 6.93 6.00
N HIS A 151 15.33 7.24 5.86
CA HIS A 151 14.78 8.55 6.20
C HIS A 151 14.86 8.85 7.71
N ALA A 152 14.49 7.89 8.55
CA ALA A 152 14.37 8.11 10.00
C ALA A 152 15.67 7.87 10.77
N LEU A 153 16.53 6.97 10.27
CA LEU A 153 17.81 6.58 10.86
C LEU A 153 18.88 6.47 9.74
N PRO A 154 19.31 7.60 9.15
CA PRO A 154 20.21 7.60 8.01
C PRO A 154 21.49 6.83 8.26
N ALA A 155 21.92 6.05 7.26
CA ALA A 155 23.13 5.24 7.39
C ALA A 155 24.38 6.11 7.61
N ALA A 156 24.41 7.29 6.97
CA ALA A 156 25.53 8.23 7.02
C ALA A 156 25.84 8.75 8.44
N THR A 157 24.83 8.84 9.32
CA THR A 157 24.97 9.39 10.68
C THR A 157 24.84 8.32 11.77
N ARG A 158 24.96 7.03 11.44
CA ARG A 158 24.79 5.92 12.40
C ARG A 158 25.65 6.05 13.67
N GLY A 159 26.87 6.56 13.55
CA GLY A 159 27.77 6.75 14.70
C GLY A 159 27.33 7.85 15.67
N GLU A 160 26.45 8.74 15.23
CA GLU A 160 25.96 9.90 15.98
C GLU A 160 24.53 9.70 16.52
N GLN A 161 23.88 8.60 16.14
CA GLN A 161 22.50 8.31 16.53
C GLN A 161 22.41 8.02 18.03
N THR A 162 21.43 8.66 18.68
CA THR A 162 21.16 8.55 20.10
C THR A 162 19.88 7.76 20.37
N ARG A 163 19.61 7.51 21.65
CA ARG A 163 18.33 6.92 22.09
C ARG A 163 17.12 7.73 21.63
N ASP A 164 17.22 9.06 21.63
CA ASP A 164 16.12 9.94 21.22
C ASP A 164 15.80 9.76 19.73
N ASN A 165 16.80 9.51 18.89
CA ASN A 165 16.58 9.19 17.47
C ASN A 165 15.84 7.86 17.29
N ILE A 166 16.17 6.85 18.10
CA ILE A 166 15.48 5.55 18.08
C ILE A 166 14.03 5.72 18.53
N ASP A 167 13.78 6.49 19.60
CA ASP A 167 12.43 6.75 20.10
C ASP A 167 11.59 7.50 19.05
N GLN A 168 12.17 8.50 18.37
CA GLN A 168 11.53 9.19 17.24
C GLN A 168 11.20 8.24 16.08
N PHE A 169 12.13 7.35 15.71
CA PHE A 169 11.87 6.32 14.69
C PHE A 169 10.70 5.41 15.09
N LEU A 170 10.64 4.98 16.35
CA LEU A 170 9.57 4.11 16.84
C LEU A 170 8.20 4.82 16.81
N GLU A 171 8.14 6.11 17.14
CA GLU A 171 6.92 6.91 17.02
C GLU A 171 6.49 7.06 15.56
N LEU A 172 7.42 7.40 14.66
CA LEU A 172 7.12 7.52 13.24
C LEU A 172 6.61 6.17 12.69
N ARG A 173 7.26 5.07 13.08
CA ARG A 173 6.87 3.70 12.68
C ARG A 173 5.46 3.37 13.18
N ARG A 174 5.12 3.72 14.42
CA ARG A 174 3.76 3.56 14.95
C ARG A 174 2.72 4.33 14.14
N GLY A 175 3.05 5.54 13.71
CA GLY A 175 2.16 6.41 12.95
C GLY A 175 1.88 5.94 11.52
N TYR A 176 2.84 5.25 10.87
CA TYR A 176 2.76 5.01 9.43
C TYR A 176 3.01 3.58 8.98
N LEU A 177 3.72 2.75 9.74
CA LEU A 177 4.23 1.45 9.25
C LEU A 177 3.71 0.24 10.07
N VAL A 178 2.59 0.41 10.77
CA VAL A 178 1.96 -0.61 11.61
C VAL A 178 0.49 -0.76 11.23
N VAL A 179 -0.05 -1.98 11.37
CA VAL A 179 -1.49 -2.22 11.16
C VAL A 179 -2.31 -1.40 12.14
N GLY A 180 -3.31 -0.69 11.61
CA GLY A 180 -4.22 0.13 12.42
C GLY A 180 -3.90 1.62 12.39
N SER A 181 -2.77 2.04 11.82
CA SER A 181 -2.59 3.45 11.46
C SER A 181 -3.47 3.83 10.27
N TYR A 182 -3.82 5.11 10.18
CA TYR A 182 -4.47 5.71 9.01
C TYR A 182 -3.41 6.06 7.95
N SER A 183 -2.67 5.06 7.48
CA SER A 183 -1.64 5.25 6.46
C SER A 183 -1.79 4.24 5.33
N PRO A 184 -1.26 4.51 4.13
CA PRO A 184 -1.36 3.55 3.05
C PRO A 184 -0.58 2.27 3.35
N CYS A 185 0.55 2.33 4.07
CA CYS A 185 1.27 1.12 4.48
C CYS A 185 0.46 0.22 5.43
N SER A 186 -0.36 0.77 6.34
CA SER A 186 -1.29 -0.02 7.17
C SER A 186 -2.25 -0.83 6.31
N PHE A 187 -2.75 -0.23 5.23
CA PHE A 187 -3.58 -0.93 4.26
C PHE A 187 -2.81 -2.04 3.53
N LEU A 188 -1.60 -1.76 3.02
CA LEU A 188 -0.77 -2.76 2.35
C LEU A 188 -0.42 -3.95 3.27
N ILE A 189 -0.12 -3.70 4.56
CA ILE A 189 0.16 -4.76 5.53
C ILE A 189 -1.10 -5.59 5.80
N LYS A 190 -2.29 -4.98 5.86
CA LYS A 190 -3.56 -5.72 5.98
C LYS A 190 -3.80 -6.63 4.76
N MET A 191 -3.53 -6.13 3.55
CA MET A 191 -3.64 -6.94 2.33
C MET A 191 -2.69 -8.13 2.33
N LEU A 192 -1.45 -7.96 2.80
CA LEU A 192 -0.52 -9.08 3.02
C LEU A 192 -1.04 -10.11 4.02
N GLY A 193 -1.69 -9.66 5.10
CA GLY A 193 -2.32 -10.55 6.06
C GLY A 193 -3.47 -11.36 5.44
N TYR A 194 -4.30 -10.70 4.61
CA TYR A 194 -5.44 -11.32 3.95
C TYR A 194 -5.03 -12.38 2.91
N GLY A 195 -4.01 -12.09 2.10
CA GLY A 195 -3.48 -13.05 1.12
C GLY A 195 -3.08 -14.38 1.76
N LYS A 196 -2.40 -14.32 2.90
CA LYS A 196 -2.05 -15.51 3.69
C LYS A 196 -3.27 -16.28 4.18
N THR A 197 -4.33 -15.60 4.64
CA THR A 197 -5.53 -16.27 5.14
C THR A 197 -6.27 -17.03 4.05
N ILE A 198 -6.34 -16.48 2.83
CA ILE A 198 -6.93 -17.17 1.67
C ILE A 198 -6.07 -18.38 1.29
N GLU A 199 -4.76 -18.21 1.19
CA GLU A 199 -3.84 -19.30 0.84
C GLU A 199 -3.98 -20.48 1.81
N HIS A 200 -4.06 -20.20 3.12
CA HIS A 200 -4.29 -21.23 4.13
C HIS A 200 -5.64 -21.95 3.98
N ALA A 201 -6.71 -21.21 3.62
CA ALA A 201 -8.03 -21.80 3.41
C ALA A 201 -8.11 -22.65 2.12
N GLU A 202 -7.50 -22.20 1.03
CA GLU A 202 -7.37 -22.96 -0.23
C GLU A 202 -6.57 -24.26 -0.03
N ASN A 203 -5.47 -24.20 0.73
CA ASN A 203 -4.67 -25.39 1.03
C ASN A 203 -5.40 -26.40 1.94
N GLN A 204 -6.19 -25.94 2.91
CA GLN A 204 -6.99 -26.83 3.78
C GLN A 204 -8.14 -27.50 3.02
N SER A 205 -8.80 -26.76 2.14
CA SER A 205 -9.87 -27.31 1.31
C SER A 205 -9.32 -28.33 0.29
N ALA A 206 -8.16 -28.07 -0.32
CA ALA A 206 -7.48 -29.04 -1.19
C ALA A 206 -7.07 -30.33 -0.46
N GLN A 207 -6.69 -30.27 0.81
CA GLN A 207 -6.38 -31.44 1.64
C GLN A 207 -7.62 -32.28 1.96
N HIS A 208 -8.80 -31.66 2.10
CA HIS A 208 -10.06 -32.38 2.35
C HIS A 208 -10.53 -33.24 1.15
N TYR A 209 -10.07 -32.93 -0.06
CA TYR A 209 -10.36 -33.73 -1.27
C TYR A 209 -9.38 -34.89 -1.51
N LEU A 210 -8.32 -35.02 -0.71
CA LEU A 210 -7.29 -36.05 -0.87
C LEU A 210 -7.33 -37.15 0.22
N GLU A 211 -8.26 -37.07 1.17
CA GLU A 211 -8.51 -38.15 2.15
C GLU A 211 -9.47 -39.19 1.53
N PRO A 212 -9.06 -40.46 1.35
CA PRO A 212 -9.97 -41.51 0.88
C PRO A 212 -10.96 -41.88 2.00
N VAL A 213 -12.24 -42.00 1.64
CA VAL A 213 -13.32 -42.59 2.44
C VAL A 213 -13.07 -44.07 2.69
#